data_AF-A0A482X2S0-F1
#
_entry.id   AF-A0A482X2S0-F1
#
_cell.length_a   1.000
_cell.length_b   1.000
_cell.length_c   1.000
_cell.angle_alpha   90.00
_cell.angle_beta   90.00
_cell.angle_gamma   90.00
#
_symmetry.space_group_name_H-M   'P 1'
#
loop_
_entity.id
_entity.type
_entity.pdbx_description
1 polymer ?
#
loop_
_entity_poly.entity_id
_entity_poly.type
_entity_poly.pdbx_seq_one_letter_code
_entity_poly.pdbx_strand_id
1 'polypeptide(L)'
;ILCSDVRDRLFGPNEFSRRDLGVLNIMRGRDNGVPDYNTVRSSFRLSRHKTWMEINPDLMEKDPDLMDALKAAYGEDVDNIDLYIGGMLESKDGPGELFSVIIMEQFQRLRTSDRFWFENVDNGIFTAEEIADLRKVKLWDVIVNATDVPPDAIQKNAFYWGSELAYIYACVFLGFVPLICGGAGYGVIKLQNKRRRQLRMKQEEEWLHANHRRLVKVRFWSGSKSLHSDRKGEKLRSVSFKIWRHYKPLKNHRYQTGVQRAVKGL
;
A
#
# COMPACT_ATOMS: atom_id res chain seq x y z
N ILE A 1 13.50 15.31 14.99
CA ILE A 1 14.26 14.05 14.98
C ILE A 1 14.99 13.79 16.30
N LEU A 2 15.61 14.80 16.93
CA LEU A 2 16.22 14.66 18.27
C LEU A 2 15.35 15.33 19.36
N CYS A 3 15.22 14.70 20.52
CA CYS A 3 14.59 15.33 21.70
C CYS A 3 15.56 16.31 22.39
N SER A 4 15.01 17.27 23.14
CA SER A 4 15.81 18.27 23.87
C SER A 4 16.73 17.67 24.93
N ASP A 5 16.38 16.51 25.50
CA ASP A 5 17.23 15.83 26.47
C ASP A 5 18.58 15.40 25.88
N VAL A 6 18.61 15.11 24.58
CA VAL A 6 19.80 14.65 23.86
C VAL A 6 20.42 15.79 23.04
N ARG A 7 19.61 16.71 22.52
CA ARG A 7 20.07 17.88 21.77
C ARG A 7 20.63 18.98 22.66
N ASP A 8 20.00 19.28 23.80
CA ASP A 8 20.40 20.44 24.61
C ASP A 8 20.98 20.02 25.97
N ARG A 9 20.65 18.82 26.44
CA ARG A 9 20.90 18.40 27.84
C ARG A 9 21.65 17.09 27.99
N LEU A 10 22.34 16.62 26.96
CA LEU A 10 23.15 15.40 27.04
C LEU A 10 24.19 15.58 28.15
N PHE A 11 24.32 14.62 29.06
CA PHE A 11 25.33 14.70 30.12
C PHE A 11 26.74 14.74 29.52
N GLY A 12 27.51 15.77 29.88
CA GLY A 12 28.89 15.93 29.46
C GLY A 12 29.91 15.55 30.53
N PRO A 13 31.17 15.27 30.14
CA PRO A 13 32.29 15.13 31.07
C PRO A 13 32.59 16.45 31.79
N ASN A 14 33.47 16.39 32.80
CA ASN A 14 33.69 17.42 33.84
C ASN A 14 33.77 18.89 33.38
N GLU A 15 34.18 19.19 32.15
CA GLU A 15 34.27 20.56 31.63
C GLU A 15 32.90 21.23 31.43
N PHE A 16 31.88 20.46 31.03
CA PHE A 16 30.53 20.97 30.79
C PHE A 16 29.50 19.93 31.22
N SER A 17 28.59 20.32 32.12
CA SER A 17 27.53 19.42 32.60
C SER A 17 26.55 18.98 31.52
N ARG A 18 26.40 19.78 30.45
CA ARG A 18 25.49 19.55 29.32
C ARG A 18 26.20 19.75 27.98
N ARG A 19 25.82 18.95 26.98
CA ARG A 19 26.33 19.00 25.60
C ARG A 19 25.19 18.73 24.59
N ASP A 20 25.45 19.04 23.34
CA ASP A 20 24.56 18.74 22.21
C ASP A 20 25.04 17.49 21.46
N LEU A 21 24.26 16.41 21.48
CA LEU A 21 24.63 15.18 20.77
C LEU A 21 24.70 15.36 19.26
N GLY A 22 23.81 16.17 18.68
CA GLY A 22 23.78 16.45 17.25
C GLY A 22 25.08 17.11 16.81
N VAL A 23 25.50 18.17 17.52
CA VAL A 23 26.79 18.85 17.27
C VAL A 23 27.95 17.89 17.47
N LEU A 24 27.94 17.08 18.54
CA LEU A 24 29.00 16.10 18.79
C LEU A 24 29.12 15.06 17.66
N ASN A 25 28.00 14.61 17.09
CA ASN A 25 28.01 13.66 15.98
C ASN A 25 28.56 14.29 14.69
N ILE A 26 28.21 15.54 14.39
CA ILE A 26 28.78 16.29 13.26
C ILE A 26 30.29 16.43 13.44
N MET A 27 30.72 16.92 14.61
CA MET A 27 32.14 17.14 14.89
C MET A 27 32.94 15.84 14.88
N ARG A 28 32.37 14.75 15.43
CA ARG A 28 32.99 13.43 15.37
C ARG A 28 33.12 12.93 13.93
N GLY A 29 32.11 13.12 13.09
CA GLY A 29 32.19 12.77 11.67
C GLY A 29 33.33 13.49 10.97
N ARG A 30 33.46 14.80 11.20
CA ARG A 30 34.54 15.63 10.63
C ARG A 30 35.92 15.25 11.16
N ASP A 31 36.05 15.01 12.47
CA ASP A 31 37.29 14.57 13.12
C ASP A 31 37.78 13.22 12.58
N ASN A 32 36.85 12.29 12.33
CA ASN A 32 37.17 10.99 11.74
C ASN A 32 37.37 11.04 10.21
N GLY A 33 37.28 12.22 9.58
CA GLY A 33 37.43 12.37 8.14
C GLY A 33 36.38 11.61 7.33
N VAL A 34 35.16 11.49 7.86
CA VAL A 34 34.05 10.83 7.15
C VAL A 34 33.74 11.62 5.87
N PRO A 35 33.64 10.95 4.70
CA PRO A 35 33.34 11.65 3.45
C PRO A 35 31.96 12.31 3.45
N ASP A 36 31.74 13.21 2.49
CA ASP A 36 30.44 13.84 2.29
C ASP A 36 29.36 12.82 1.92
N TYR A 37 28.12 13.20 2.21
CA TYR A 37 26.94 12.37 2.00
C TYR A 37 26.84 11.78 0.58
N ASN A 38 27.03 12.57 -0.47
CA ASN A 38 26.85 12.11 -1.84
C ASN A 38 28.01 11.20 -2.31
N THR A 39 29.23 11.43 -1.81
CA THR A 39 30.36 10.53 -2.00
C THR A 39 30.11 9.18 -1.34
N VAL A 40 29.58 9.15 -0.12
CA VAL A 40 29.22 7.88 0.54
C VAL A 40 28.08 7.18 -0.21
N ARG A 41 27.03 7.90 -0.65
CA ARG A 41 25.97 7.33 -1.51
C ARG A 41 26.56 6.65 -2.75
N SER A 42 27.50 7.33 -3.41
CA SER A 42 28.17 6.81 -4.60
C SER A 42 28.99 5.54 -4.29
N SER A 43 29.68 5.47 -3.15
CA SER A 43 30.43 4.27 -2.74
C SER A 43 29.54 3.05 -2.51
N PHE A 44 28.29 3.26 -2.07
CA PHE A 44 27.27 2.22 -1.94
C PHE A 44 26.44 2.02 -3.21
N ARG A 45 26.85 2.62 -4.34
CA ARG A 45 26.17 2.55 -5.65
C ARG A 45 24.75 3.11 -5.63
N LEU A 46 24.45 4.01 -4.71
CA LEU A 46 23.20 4.75 -4.65
C LEU A 46 23.28 6.00 -5.54
N SER A 47 22.12 6.48 -5.98
CA SER A 47 22.02 7.72 -6.77
C SER A 47 22.44 8.93 -5.92
N ARG A 48 23.30 9.79 -6.46
CA ARG A 48 23.58 11.10 -5.87
C ARG A 48 22.34 11.99 -5.95
N HIS A 49 22.10 12.80 -4.92
CA HIS A 49 21.06 13.82 -4.94
C HIS A 49 21.64 15.16 -5.38
N LYS A 50 20.98 15.82 -6.34
CA LYS A 50 21.45 17.11 -6.89
C LYS A 50 20.82 18.31 -6.20
N THR A 51 19.65 18.11 -5.61
CA THR A 51 18.88 19.17 -4.97
C THR A 51 18.41 18.73 -3.59
N TRP A 52 18.27 19.68 -2.67
CA TRP A 52 17.79 19.44 -1.31
C TRP A 52 16.42 18.75 -1.27
N MET A 53 15.55 19.07 -2.23
CA MET A 53 14.22 18.48 -2.38
C MET A 53 14.28 16.97 -2.65
N GLU A 54 15.31 16.49 -3.36
CA GLU A 54 15.43 15.07 -3.73
C GLU A 54 15.74 14.16 -2.53
N ILE A 55 16.32 14.69 -1.45
CA ILE A 55 16.69 13.90 -0.26
C ILE A 55 15.43 13.40 0.44
N ASN A 56 14.47 14.30 0.68
CA ASN A 56 13.19 13.95 1.29
C ASN A 56 12.10 14.95 0.88
N PRO A 57 11.40 14.68 -0.24
CA PRO A 57 10.39 15.59 -0.78
C PRO A 57 9.29 15.91 0.23
N ASP A 58 8.79 14.90 0.94
CA ASP A 58 7.70 15.04 1.90
C ASP A 58 8.08 15.93 3.09
N LEU A 59 9.32 15.80 3.57
CA LEU A 59 9.84 16.63 4.66
C LEU A 59 10.02 18.08 4.22
N MET A 60 10.60 18.29 3.04
CA MET A 60 10.87 19.63 2.51
C MET A 60 9.58 20.37 2.13
N GLU A 61 8.55 19.65 1.68
CA GLU A 61 7.23 20.24 1.44
C GLU A 61 6.55 20.65 2.76
N LYS A 62 6.73 19.85 3.81
CA LYS A 62 6.12 20.09 5.12
C LYS A 62 6.81 21.20 5.92
N ASP A 63 8.12 21.35 5.76
CA ASP A 63 8.94 22.32 6.50
C ASP A 63 9.88 23.08 5.55
N PRO A 64 9.37 24.13 4.87
CA PRO A 64 10.19 24.94 3.95
C PRO A 64 11.32 25.69 4.66
N ASP A 65 11.12 26.10 5.92
CA ASP A 65 12.10 26.85 6.71
C ASP A 65 13.36 25.99 6.98
N LEU A 66 13.19 24.67 7.13
CA LEU A 66 14.31 23.73 7.26
C LEU A 66 15.21 23.76 6.01
N MET A 67 14.64 23.81 4.82
CA MET A 67 15.42 23.86 3.59
C MET A 67 16.26 25.14 3.51
N ASP A 68 15.67 26.28 3.86
CA ASP A 68 16.37 27.56 3.88
C ASP A 68 17.50 27.57 4.93
N ALA A 69 17.26 26.98 6.10
CA ALA A 69 18.29 26.82 7.13
C ALA A 69 19.45 25.91 6.69
N LEU A 70 19.16 24.81 5.99
CA LEU A 70 20.17 23.91 5.43
C LEU A 70 21.01 24.60 4.36
N LYS A 71 20.37 25.34 3.45
CA LYS A 71 21.06 26.13 2.43
C LYS A 71 21.92 27.23 3.05
N ALA A 72 21.45 27.88 4.11
CA ALA A 72 22.25 28.87 4.84
C ALA A 72 23.49 28.26 5.50
N ALA A 73 23.41 27.01 5.97
CA ALA A 73 24.50 26.33 6.66
C ALA A 73 25.52 25.67 5.71
N TYR A 74 25.06 25.03 4.64
CA TYR A 74 25.89 24.22 3.72
C TYR A 74 26.05 24.81 2.31
N GLY A 75 25.32 25.88 2.00
CA GLY A 75 25.23 26.47 0.68
C GLY A 75 24.19 25.79 -0.20
N GLU A 76 24.12 26.22 -1.47
CA GLU A 76 23.18 25.64 -2.44
C GLU A 76 23.57 24.21 -2.86
N ASP A 77 24.84 23.84 -2.73
CA ASP A 77 25.36 22.54 -3.15
C ASP A 77 25.14 21.45 -2.08
N VAL A 78 24.47 20.37 -2.49
CA VAL A 78 24.19 19.20 -1.64
C VAL A 78 25.46 18.40 -1.35
N ASP A 79 26.51 18.52 -2.17
CA ASP A 79 27.78 17.80 -1.97
C ASP A 79 28.54 18.24 -0.70
N ASN A 80 28.18 19.37 -0.08
CA ASN A 80 28.82 19.86 1.14
C ASN A 80 28.25 19.26 2.44
N ILE A 81 27.16 18.51 2.36
CA ILE A 81 26.44 18.04 3.56
C ILE A 81 27.20 16.91 4.28
N ASP A 82 27.29 17.01 5.60
CA ASP A 82 27.85 15.93 6.43
C ASP A 82 26.99 14.67 6.33
N LEU A 83 27.63 13.48 6.25
CA LEU A 83 26.95 12.19 6.16
C LEU A 83 25.85 12.01 7.23
N TYR A 84 26.14 12.41 8.47
CA TYR A 84 25.20 12.28 9.57
C TYR A 84 23.89 13.05 9.31
N ILE A 85 23.99 14.28 8.80
CA ILE A 85 22.82 15.12 8.52
C ILE A 85 22.06 14.59 7.32
N GLY A 86 22.76 14.24 6.23
CA GLY A 86 22.12 13.68 5.03
C GLY A 86 21.35 12.40 5.33
N GLY A 87 21.93 11.45 6.08
CA GLY A 87 21.23 10.22 6.44
C GLY A 87 20.05 10.45 7.42
N MET A 88 20.10 11.48 8.26
CA MET A 88 18.97 11.87 9.11
C MET A 88 17.85 12.51 8.30
N LEU A 89 18.16 13.28 7.25
CA LEU A 89 17.16 13.91 6.37
C LEU A 89 16.40 12.87 5.53
N GLU A 90 17.04 11.77 5.14
CA GLU A 90 16.37 10.66 4.45
C GLU A 90 15.37 9.88 5.33
N SER A 91 15.43 10.05 6.65
CA SER A 91 14.60 9.30 7.60
C SER A 91 13.11 9.63 7.45
N LYS A 92 12.28 8.59 7.44
CA LYS A 92 10.83 8.68 7.55
C LYS A 92 10.36 7.92 8.80
N ASP A 93 9.90 6.69 8.62
CA ASP A 93 9.47 5.79 9.71
C ASP A 93 10.61 4.86 10.22
N GLY A 94 11.83 5.11 9.73
CA GLY A 94 13.04 4.34 10.03
C GLY A 94 14.24 4.97 9.34
N PRO A 95 15.42 4.30 9.40
CA PRO A 95 16.61 4.79 8.73
C PRO A 95 16.37 5.04 7.23
N GLY A 96 16.96 6.10 6.70
CA GLY A 96 16.96 6.38 5.26
C GLY A 96 17.58 5.26 4.43
N GLU A 97 17.49 5.37 3.10
CA GLU A 97 18.08 4.41 2.17
C GLU A 97 19.58 4.22 2.44
N LEU A 98 20.31 5.32 2.59
CA LEU A 98 21.75 5.31 2.81
C LEU A 98 22.12 4.62 4.13
N PHE A 99 21.50 5.04 5.25
CA PHE A 99 21.77 4.43 6.55
C PHE A 99 21.32 2.98 6.60
N SER A 100 20.22 2.61 5.94
CA SER A 100 19.78 1.22 5.85
C SER A 100 20.83 0.35 5.16
N VAL A 101 21.40 0.80 4.04
CA VAL A 101 22.44 0.05 3.32
C VAL A 101 23.73 -0.04 4.14
N ILE A 102 24.18 1.07 4.75
CA ILE A 102 25.37 1.08 5.61
C ILE A 102 25.22 0.09 6.77
N ILE A 103 24.09 0.17 7.49
CA ILE A 103 23.81 -0.69 8.64
C ILE A 103 23.72 -2.15 8.19
N MET A 104 22.99 -2.43 7.11
CA MET A 104 22.84 -3.79 6.58
C MET A 104 24.18 -4.41 6.18
N GLU A 105 25.01 -3.68 5.43
CA GLU A 105 26.33 -4.16 5.00
C GLU A 105 27.23 -4.46 6.21
N GLN A 106 27.23 -3.56 7.19
CA GLN A 106 28.03 -3.72 8.39
C GLN A 106 27.59 -4.94 9.22
N PHE A 107 26.28 -5.14 9.41
CA PHE A 107 25.75 -6.31 10.11
C PHE A 107 26.01 -7.61 9.34
N GLN A 108 25.93 -7.58 8.01
CA GLN A 108 26.25 -8.74 7.17
C GLN A 108 27.72 -9.14 7.36
N ARG A 109 28.66 -8.19 7.30
CA ARG A 109 30.08 -8.46 7.50
C ARG A 109 30.40 -8.98 8.89
N LEU A 110 29.80 -8.40 9.93
CA LEU A 110 29.96 -8.89 11.30
C LEU A 110 29.50 -10.33 11.41
N ARG A 111 28.30 -10.64 10.88
CA ARG A 111 27.74 -11.99 10.93
C ARG A 111 28.57 -13.01 10.17
N THR A 112 28.97 -12.70 8.93
CA THR A 112 29.64 -13.68 8.05
C THR A 112 31.11 -13.86 8.39
N SER A 113 31.76 -12.88 9.02
CA SER A 113 33.20 -12.91 9.31
C SER A 113 33.51 -13.35 10.74
N ASP A 114 32.50 -13.48 11.60
CA ASP A 114 32.69 -13.95 12.97
C ASP A 114 32.77 -15.48 13.03
N ARG A 115 33.97 -15.99 13.33
CA ARG A 115 34.20 -17.42 13.53
C ARG A 115 33.36 -17.98 14.67
N PHE A 116 33.06 -17.18 15.69
CA PHE A 116 32.26 -17.54 16.85
C PHE A 116 30.77 -17.21 16.69
N TRP A 117 30.32 -16.86 15.47
CA TRP A 117 28.91 -16.69 15.19
C TRP A 117 28.14 -17.95 15.59
N PHE A 118 27.04 -17.80 16.33
CA PHE A 118 26.35 -18.93 16.93
C PHE A 118 25.73 -19.90 15.90
N GLU A 119 25.43 -19.43 14.68
CA GLU A 119 24.92 -20.30 13.60
C GLU A 119 26.05 -21.01 12.82
N ASN A 120 27.32 -20.72 13.13
CA ASN A 120 28.45 -21.37 12.46
C ASN A 120 28.70 -22.76 13.07
N VAL A 121 28.23 -23.81 12.39
CA VAL A 121 28.38 -25.20 12.86
C VAL A 121 29.86 -25.65 12.87
N ASP A 122 30.71 -25.06 12.03
CA ASP A 122 32.11 -25.48 11.89
C ASP A 122 32.96 -25.16 13.13
N ASN A 123 32.50 -24.24 13.98
CA ASN A 123 33.21 -23.90 15.23
C ASN A 123 32.96 -24.89 16.38
N GLY A 124 31.97 -25.79 16.23
CA GLY A 124 31.64 -26.82 17.21
C GLY A 124 31.11 -26.31 18.55
N ILE A 125 30.68 -25.04 18.65
CA ILE A 125 30.14 -24.45 19.90
C ILE A 125 28.73 -24.97 20.18
N PHE A 126 27.90 -25.06 19.14
CA PHE A 126 26.52 -25.52 19.24
C PHE A 126 26.23 -26.57 18.17
N THR A 127 25.37 -27.53 18.52
CA THR A 127 24.77 -28.48 17.58
C THR A 127 23.67 -27.81 16.74
N ALA A 128 23.29 -28.43 15.62
CA ALA A 128 22.22 -27.91 14.77
C ALA A 128 20.86 -27.81 15.51
N GLU A 129 20.61 -28.70 16.47
CA GLU A 129 19.40 -28.70 17.30
C GLU A 129 19.42 -27.51 18.28
N GLU A 130 20.53 -27.28 18.96
CA GLU A 130 20.70 -26.13 19.87
C GLU A 130 20.58 -24.80 19.12
N ILE A 131 21.12 -24.69 17.90
CA ILE A 131 20.96 -23.51 17.05
C ILE A 131 19.47 -23.28 16.72
N ALA A 132 18.73 -24.34 16.40
CA ALA A 132 17.30 -24.23 16.12
C ALA A 132 16.51 -23.75 17.33
N ASP A 133 16.94 -24.10 18.54
CA ASP A 133 16.34 -23.62 19.79
C ASP A 133 16.74 -22.16 20.09
N LEU A 134 18.02 -21.80 19.92
CA LEU A 134 18.50 -20.42 20.08
C LEU A 134 17.78 -19.43 19.14
N ARG A 135 17.43 -19.84 17.92
CA ARG A 135 16.66 -18.99 16.98
C ARG A 135 15.24 -18.68 17.44
N LYS A 136 14.68 -19.50 18.34
CA LYS A 136 13.34 -19.28 18.90
C LYS A 136 13.36 -18.20 19.98
N VAL A 137 14.48 -18.04 20.69
CA VAL A 137 14.64 -17.07 21.77
C VAL A 137 14.39 -15.65 21.26
N LYS A 138 13.53 -14.92 21.98
CA LYS A 138 13.19 -13.51 21.75
C LYS A 138 13.65 -12.65 22.92
N LEU A 139 13.72 -11.34 22.71
CA LEU A 139 14.00 -10.38 23.79
C LEU A 139 12.96 -10.49 24.93
N TRP A 140 11.72 -10.87 24.59
CA TRP A 140 10.68 -11.17 25.58
C TRP A 140 11.09 -12.32 26.52
N ASP A 141 11.62 -13.43 25.99
CA ASP A 141 12.07 -14.56 26.80
C ASP A 141 13.20 -14.13 27.75
N VAL A 142 14.10 -13.26 27.28
CA VAL A 142 15.20 -12.74 28.10
C VAL A 142 14.66 -11.88 29.24
N ILE A 143 13.73 -10.96 28.97
CA ILE A 143 13.18 -10.05 30.00
C ILE A 143 12.41 -10.85 31.06
N VAL A 144 11.50 -11.73 30.65
CA VAL A 144 10.66 -12.50 31.58
C VAL A 144 11.48 -13.49 32.40
N ASN A 145 12.54 -14.08 31.84
CA ASN A 145 13.38 -15.02 32.59
C ASN A 145 14.42 -14.32 33.48
N ALA A 146 14.83 -13.09 33.14
CA ALA A 146 15.85 -12.34 33.90
C ALA A 146 15.25 -11.39 34.96
N THR A 147 13.93 -11.21 35.00
CA THR A 147 13.26 -10.26 35.90
C THR A 147 12.00 -10.86 36.50
N ASP A 148 11.46 -10.26 37.56
CA ASP A 148 10.19 -10.67 38.17
C ASP A 148 8.94 -10.14 37.41
N VAL A 149 9.11 -9.69 36.17
CA VAL A 149 8.01 -9.19 35.34
C VAL A 149 7.14 -10.37 34.88
N PRO A 150 5.82 -10.36 35.15
CA PRO A 150 4.98 -11.49 34.78
C PRO A 150 4.82 -11.56 33.24
N PRO A 151 4.66 -12.77 32.67
CA PRO A 151 4.67 -12.99 31.22
C PRO A 151 3.61 -12.20 30.43
N ASP A 152 2.48 -11.90 31.07
CA ASP A 152 1.33 -11.19 30.50
C ASP A 152 1.46 -9.66 30.59
N ALA A 153 2.43 -9.13 31.36
CA ALA A 153 2.65 -7.69 31.47
C ALA A 153 3.39 -7.07 30.28
N ILE A 154 4.03 -7.88 29.43
CA ILE A 154 4.81 -7.43 28.29
C ILE A 154 4.41 -8.19 27.02
N GLN A 155 4.29 -7.46 25.91
CA GLN A 155 3.98 -8.03 24.61
C GLN A 155 5.09 -8.97 24.11
N LYS A 156 4.70 -10.10 23.50
CA LYS A 156 5.66 -11.12 23.00
C LYS A 156 6.67 -10.56 22.00
N ASN A 157 6.25 -9.62 21.16
CA ASN A 157 7.15 -8.90 20.27
C ASN A 157 7.48 -7.52 20.86
N ALA A 158 8.55 -7.45 21.65
CA ALA A 158 8.97 -6.24 22.36
C ALA A 158 9.23 -5.01 21.44
N PHE A 159 9.51 -5.22 20.16
CA PHE A 159 9.82 -4.14 19.20
C PHE A 159 8.59 -3.59 18.47
N TYR A 160 7.43 -4.25 18.56
CA TYR A 160 6.22 -3.80 17.89
C TYR A 160 5.24 -3.22 18.90
N TRP A 161 4.87 -1.95 18.69
CA TRP A 161 3.85 -1.28 19.47
C TRP A 161 2.55 -1.21 18.66
N GLY A 162 1.66 -2.17 18.86
CA GLY A 162 0.35 -2.19 18.23
C GLY A 162 -0.57 -3.20 18.90
N SER A 163 -1.87 -2.92 18.89
CA SER A 163 -2.84 -3.87 19.43
C SER A 163 -3.02 -5.02 18.45
N GLU A 164 -2.70 -6.24 18.89
CA GLU A 164 -3.01 -7.47 18.13
C GLU A 164 -4.50 -7.52 17.78
N LEU A 165 -5.35 -6.95 18.64
CA LEU A 165 -6.78 -6.79 18.42
C LEU A 165 -7.12 -6.03 17.14
N ALA A 166 -6.48 -4.88 16.84
CA ALA A 166 -6.80 -4.11 15.64
C ALA A 166 -6.48 -4.90 14.36
N TYR A 167 -5.38 -5.64 14.36
CA TYR A 167 -5.00 -6.53 13.26
C TYR A 167 -5.99 -7.69 13.12
N ILE A 168 -6.37 -8.34 14.22
CA ILE A 168 -7.36 -9.42 14.23
C ILE A 168 -8.71 -8.91 13.69
N TYR A 169 -9.19 -7.75 14.15
CA TYR A 169 -10.44 -7.17 13.66
C TYR A 169 -10.38 -6.81 12.17
N ALA A 170 -9.24 -6.30 11.68
CA ALA A 170 -9.05 -6.03 10.26
C ALA A 170 -9.09 -7.33 9.42
N CYS A 171 -8.42 -8.40 9.86
CA CYS A 171 -8.46 -9.70 9.19
C CYS A 171 -9.86 -10.32 9.19
N VAL A 172 -10.56 -10.27 10.32
CA VAL A 172 -11.95 -10.75 10.44
C VAL A 172 -12.86 -9.96 9.51
N PHE A 173 -12.75 -8.62 9.50
CA PHE A 173 -13.54 -7.76 8.63
C PHE A 173 -13.30 -8.07 7.15
N LEU A 174 -12.05 -8.22 6.72
CA LEU A 174 -11.69 -8.62 5.35
C LEU A 174 -12.25 -10.00 4.99
N GLY A 175 -12.27 -10.95 5.93
CA GLY A 175 -12.88 -12.28 5.74
C GLY A 175 -14.39 -12.24 5.51
N PHE A 176 -15.09 -11.23 6.03
CA PHE A 176 -16.54 -11.05 5.80
C PHE A 176 -16.87 -10.39 4.46
N VAL A 177 -15.94 -9.66 3.83
CA VAL A 177 -16.19 -8.96 2.55
C VAL A 177 -16.69 -9.92 1.45
N PRO A 178 -16.06 -11.07 1.18
CA PRO A 178 -16.56 -12.02 0.17
C PRO A 178 -17.94 -12.58 0.49
N LEU A 179 -18.25 -12.81 1.77
CA LEU A 179 -19.56 -13.31 2.21
C LEU A 179 -20.66 -12.26 2.02
N ILE A 180 -20.37 -11.00 2.34
CA ILE A 180 -21.29 -9.88 2.11
C ILE A 180 -21.53 -9.69 0.60
N CYS A 181 -20.46 -9.69 -0.20
CA CYS A 181 -20.56 -9.59 -1.66
C CYS A 181 -21.37 -10.76 -2.26
N GLY A 182 -21.12 -11.99 -1.79
CA GLY A 182 -21.86 -13.18 -2.21
C GLY A 182 -23.34 -13.13 -1.83
N GLY A 183 -23.64 -12.71 -0.59
CA GLY A 183 -25.00 -12.54 -0.09
C GLY A 183 -25.77 -11.45 -0.84
N ALA A 184 -25.14 -10.30 -1.08
CA ALA A 184 -25.71 -9.23 -1.90
C ALA A 184 -25.97 -9.69 -3.34
N GLY A 185 -25.01 -10.38 -3.96
CA GLY A 185 -25.14 -10.96 -5.30
C GLY A 185 -26.31 -11.96 -5.38
N TYR A 186 -26.40 -12.88 -4.42
CA TYR A 186 -27.52 -13.82 -4.33
C TYR A 186 -28.87 -13.11 -4.14
N GLY A 187 -28.92 -12.07 -3.30
CA GLY A 187 -30.10 -11.24 -3.09
C GLY A 187 -30.61 -10.59 -4.38
N VAL A 188 -29.71 -10.02 -5.18
CA VAL A 188 -30.03 -9.43 -6.49
C VAL A 188 -30.58 -10.49 -7.45
N ILE A 189 -29.94 -11.67 -7.54
CA ILE A 189 -30.41 -12.77 -8.39
C ILE A 189 -31.81 -13.23 -7.97
N LYS A 190 -32.04 -13.41 -6.67
CA LYS A 190 -33.33 -13.83 -6.13
C LYS A 190 -34.43 -12.79 -6.42
N LEU A 191 -34.12 -11.50 -6.28
CA LEU A 191 -35.06 -10.41 -6.58
C LEU A 191 -35.38 -10.34 -8.09
N GLN A 192 -34.37 -10.44 -8.96
CA GLN A 192 -34.57 -10.51 -10.41
C GLN A 192 -35.41 -11.72 -10.82
N ASN A 193 -35.18 -12.88 -10.20
CA ASN A 193 -35.94 -14.09 -10.48
C ASN A 193 -37.39 -14.00 -9.97
N LYS A 194 -37.63 -13.38 -8.82
CA LYS A 194 -38.98 -13.08 -8.33
C LYS A 194 -39.73 -12.16 -9.28
N ARG A 195 -39.11 -11.05 -9.74
CA ARG A 195 -39.68 -10.14 -10.74
C ARG A 195 -39.99 -10.84 -12.07
N ARG A 196 -39.07 -11.68 -12.57
CA ARG A 196 -39.29 -12.49 -13.78
C ARG A 196 -40.46 -13.47 -13.64
N ARG A 197 -40.64 -14.10 -12.48
CA ARG A 197 -41.78 -15.00 -12.22
C ARG A 197 -43.11 -14.26 -12.21
N GLN A 198 -43.16 -13.09 -11.59
CA GLN A 198 -44.37 -12.25 -11.57
C GLN A 198 -44.78 -11.83 -12.99
N LEU A 199 -43.82 -11.43 -13.83
CA LEU A 199 -44.10 -11.09 -15.24
C LEU A 199 -44.61 -12.29 -16.05
N ARG A 200 -44.10 -13.51 -15.82
CA ARG A 200 -44.57 -14.73 -16.52
C ARG A 200 -45.98 -15.20 -16.09
N MET A 201 -46.45 -14.73 -14.94
CA MET A 201 -47.73 -15.12 -14.36
C MET A 201 -48.84 -14.09 -14.61
N LYS A 202 -48.54 -12.95 -15.25
CA LYS A 202 -49.58 -12.04 -15.73
C LYS A 202 -50.41 -12.77 -16.80
N GLN A 203 -51.61 -13.17 -16.41
CA GLN A 203 -52.67 -13.55 -17.32
C GLN A 203 -53.33 -12.24 -17.77
N GLU A 204 -53.54 -12.11 -19.07
CA GLU A 204 -54.23 -10.97 -19.65
C GLU A 204 -55.52 -11.47 -20.29
N GLU A 205 -56.58 -10.67 -20.19
CA GLU A 205 -57.82 -10.94 -20.90
C GLU A 205 -57.67 -10.48 -22.35
N GLU A 206 -57.86 -11.39 -23.29
CA GLU A 206 -57.89 -11.09 -24.73
C GLU A 206 -59.35 -11.10 -25.19
N TRP A 207 -59.75 -10.07 -25.94
CA TRP A 207 -61.05 -10.02 -26.60
C TRP A 207 -61.04 -10.94 -27.83
N LEU A 208 -61.98 -11.88 -27.89
CA LEU A 208 -62.22 -12.72 -29.08
C LEU A 208 -63.07 -11.97 -30.11
N HIS A 209 -64.15 -11.33 -29.64
CA HIS A 209 -65.11 -10.49 -30.37
C HIS A 209 -65.69 -9.45 -29.42
N ALA A 210 -66.46 -8.48 -29.93
CA ALA A 210 -66.95 -7.31 -29.18
C ALA A 210 -67.62 -7.61 -27.81
N ASN A 211 -68.18 -8.81 -27.62
CA ASN A 211 -68.92 -9.19 -26.41
C ASN A 211 -68.32 -10.36 -25.61
N HIS A 212 -67.14 -10.89 -25.98
CA HIS A 212 -66.58 -12.06 -25.27
C HIS A 212 -65.07 -11.96 -25.05
N ARG A 213 -64.65 -12.15 -23.79
CA ARG A 213 -63.25 -12.17 -23.34
C ARG A 213 -62.81 -13.57 -22.95
N ARG A 214 -61.53 -13.89 -23.17
CA ARG A 214 -60.89 -15.11 -22.66
C ARG A 214 -59.61 -14.79 -21.90
N LEU A 215 -59.34 -15.55 -20.86
CA LEU A 215 -58.08 -15.46 -20.12
C LEU A 215 -56.96 -16.14 -20.90
N VAL A 216 -55.90 -15.41 -21.21
CA VAL A 216 -54.76 -15.91 -21.98
C VAL A 216 -53.49 -15.75 -21.15
N LYS A 217 -52.63 -16.77 -21.21
CA LYS A 217 -51.28 -16.69 -20.62
C LYS A 217 -50.31 -16.21 -21.68
N VAL A 218 -49.76 -15.01 -21.49
CA VAL A 218 -48.74 -14.45 -22.38
C VAL A 218 -47.36 -14.85 -21.88
N ARG A 219 -46.57 -15.54 -22.71
CA ARG A 219 -45.16 -15.83 -22.42
C ARG A 219 -44.28 -15.03 -23.36
N PHE A 220 -43.42 -14.20 -22.79
CA PHE A 220 -42.36 -13.51 -23.51
C PHE A 220 -41.10 -14.37 -23.52
N TRP A 221 -40.57 -14.69 -24.70
CA TRP A 221 -39.26 -15.34 -24.85
C TRP A 221 -38.21 -14.30 -25.25
N SER A 222 -36.97 -14.52 -24.82
CA SER A 222 -35.84 -13.65 -25.16
C SER A 222 -35.58 -13.72 -26.67
N GLY A 223 -35.89 -12.65 -27.39
CA GLY A 223 -35.79 -12.57 -28.85
C GLY A 223 -37.15 -12.39 -29.50
N SER A 224 -37.69 -11.17 -29.42
CA SER A 224 -38.80 -10.61 -30.22
C SER A 224 -39.99 -11.53 -30.51
N LYS A 225 -40.31 -12.49 -29.63
CA LYS A 225 -41.41 -13.44 -29.82
C LYS A 225 -42.27 -13.50 -28.56
N SER A 226 -43.55 -13.21 -28.70
CA SER A 226 -44.56 -13.46 -27.67
C SER A 226 -45.45 -14.62 -28.09
N LEU A 227 -45.71 -15.52 -27.14
CA LEU A 227 -46.59 -16.67 -27.31
C LEU A 227 -47.84 -16.48 -26.45
N HIS A 228 -49.00 -16.56 -27.07
CA HIS A 228 -50.30 -16.57 -26.42
C HIS A 228 -50.76 -18.02 -26.33
N SER A 229 -50.98 -18.51 -25.10
CA SER A 229 -51.49 -19.85 -24.83
C SER A 229 -52.76 -19.80 -23.99
N ASP A 230 -53.70 -20.71 -24.27
CA ASP A 230 -54.91 -20.88 -23.46
C ASP A 230 -54.57 -21.46 -22.08
N ARG A 231 -55.54 -21.46 -21.15
CA ARG A 231 -55.45 -22.03 -19.80
C ARG A 231 -54.96 -23.48 -19.79
N LYS A 232 -55.28 -24.28 -20.84
CA LYS A 232 -54.83 -25.67 -21.02
C LYS A 232 -53.40 -25.82 -21.60
N GLY A 233 -52.74 -24.71 -21.95
CA GLY A 233 -51.36 -24.72 -22.45
C GLY A 233 -51.23 -24.89 -23.97
N GLU A 234 -52.34 -25.00 -24.69
CA GLU A 234 -52.35 -25.04 -26.16
C GLU A 234 -51.96 -23.68 -26.75
N LYS A 235 -51.19 -23.73 -27.84
CA LYS A 235 -50.66 -22.55 -28.53
C LYS A 235 -51.77 -21.92 -29.36
N LEU A 236 -52.21 -20.72 -28.98
CA LEU A 236 -53.20 -19.95 -29.72
C LEU A 236 -52.54 -19.14 -30.84
N ARG A 237 -51.59 -18.27 -30.49
CA ARG A 237 -50.89 -17.39 -31.45
C ARG A 237 -49.45 -17.16 -31.05
N SER A 238 -48.59 -16.93 -32.04
CA SER A 238 -47.21 -16.50 -31.85
C SER A 238 -46.99 -15.22 -32.64
N VAL A 239 -46.64 -14.13 -31.98
CA VAL A 239 -46.27 -12.88 -32.63
C VAL A 239 -44.76 -12.78 -32.64
N SER A 240 -44.18 -12.63 -33.83
CA SER A 240 -42.75 -12.34 -33.99
C SER A 240 -42.61 -10.88 -34.36
N PHE A 241 -42.03 -10.08 -33.47
CA PHE A 241 -41.68 -8.69 -33.76
C PHE A 241 -40.44 -8.66 -34.64
N LYS A 242 -40.55 -8.13 -35.86
CA LYS A 242 -39.38 -7.81 -36.69
C LYS A 242 -38.88 -6.44 -36.21
N ILE A 243 -37.72 -6.39 -35.55
CA ILE A 243 -37.11 -5.12 -35.16
C ILE A 243 -36.62 -4.44 -36.45
N TRP A 244 -37.33 -3.42 -36.92
CA TRP A 244 -36.81 -2.52 -37.95
C TRP A 244 -35.70 -1.66 -37.34
N ARG A 245 -34.45 -1.93 -37.70
CA ARG A 245 -33.34 -0.99 -37.40
C ARG A 245 -33.39 0.13 -38.43
N HIS A 246 -33.95 1.27 -38.04
CA HIS A 246 -33.75 2.55 -38.73
C HIS A 246 -33.15 3.54 -37.74
N TYR A 247 -31.85 3.79 -37.87
CA TYR A 247 -31.23 5.05 -37.45
C TYR A 247 -29.94 5.25 -38.25
N LYS A 248 -29.98 6.15 -39.25
CA LYS A 248 -28.80 6.85 -39.76
C LYS A 248 -28.53 8.03 -38.81
N PRO A 249 -27.30 8.25 -38.33
CA PRO A 249 -27.00 9.44 -37.56
C PRO A 249 -26.88 10.66 -38.49
N LEU A 250 -27.57 11.74 -38.14
CA LEU A 250 -27.54 13.05 -38.81
C LEU A 250 -26.17 13.72 -38.61
N LYS A 251 -25.55 14.13 -39.72
CA LYS A 251 -24.37 15.01 -39.77
C LYS A 251 -24.80 16.43 -39.42
N ASN A 252 -24.09 17.08 -38.49
CA ASN A 252 -24.01 18.54 -38.42
C ASN A 252 -22.60 19.00 -38.83
N HIS A 253 -22.56 20.02 -39.68
CA HIS A 253 -21.42 20.50 -40.46
C HIS A 253 -20.90 21.84 -39.91
N ARG A 254 -19.56 21.96 -39.87
CA ARG A 254 -18.70 23.19 -40.03
C ARG A 254 -18.81 24.29 -38.95
N TYR A 255 -17.75 25.01 -38.56
CA TYR A 255 -16.61 25.60 -39.27
C TYR A 255 -15.33 25.60 -38.38
N GLN A 256 -14.19 25.09 -38.86
CA GLN A 256 -13.03 25.77 -39.49
C GLN A 256 -12.03 26.49 -38.55
N THR A 257 -10.78 26.01 -38.58
CA THR A 257 -9.50 26.74 -38.72
C THR A 257 -8.44 25.67 -39.06
N GLY A 258 -7.90 25.62 -40.28
CA GLY A 258 -6.59 26.18 -40.67
C GLY A 258 -5.45 25.36 -40.02
N VAL A 259 -4.58 24.62 -40.71
CA VAL A 259 -3.59 25.08 -41.69
C VAL A 259 -3.00 23.86 -42.46
N GLN A 260 -2.77 24.08 -43.76
CA GLN A 260 -1.77 23.56 -44.72
C GLN A 260 -0.69 22.55 -44.23
N ARG A 261 -0.01 21.71 -45.02
CA ARG A 261 0.17 21.41 -46.47
C ARG A 261 1.15 20.21 -46.51
N ALA A 262 1.12 19.44 -47.61
CA ALA A 262 2.23 18.73 -48.27
C ALA A 262 3.13 17.80 -47.41
N VAL A 263 3.41 16.55 -47.79
CA VAL A 263 4.22 16.17 -48.96
C VAL A 263 3.95 14.69 -49.28
N LYS A 264 3.74 14.39 -50.56
CA LYS A 264 3.86 13.05 -51.15
C LYS A 264 5.35 12.71 -51.33
N GLY A 265 5.71 11.46 -51.04
CA GLY A 265 6.78 10.75 -51.74
C GLY A 265 8.06 10.56 -50.95
N LEU A 266 8.17 9.43 -50.25
CA LEU A 266 8.95 8.25 -50.67
C LEU A 266 8.35 7.01 -49.99
#